data_AF-W1EX37-F1
#
_entry.id   AF-W1EX37-F1
#
_cell.length_a   1.000
_cell.length_b   1.000
_cell.length_c   1.000
_cell.angle_alpha   90.00
_cell.angle_beta   90.00
_cell.angle_gamma   90.00
#
_symmetry.space_group_name_H-M   'P 1'
#
loop_
_entity.id
_entity.type
_entity.pdbx_description
1 polymer ?
#
loop_
_entity_poly.entity_id
_entity_poly.type
_entity_poly.pdbx_seq_one_letter_code
_entity_poly.pdbx_strand_id
1 'polypeptide(L)'
;MNCFMTTQKRASQLLDISLTKRGASAGEPIPMAGIPYHAVENYLAKLVNQGESVAICEQIGDPATSKGPVERKVVRIVTPGTISDEALLQERQDNLLAAIWQDSKGFGYATLDISSGRFSPERTGRPRNDGGRAATH
;
A
#
# COMPACT_ATOMS: atom_id res chain seq x y z
N MET A 1 15.84 4.02 3.13
CA MET A 1 14.53 4.18 3.80
C MET A 1 14.65 3.74 5.25
N ASN A 2 14.21 4.55 6.22
CA ASN A 2 14.27 4.19 7.65
C ASN A 2 12.84 4.13 8.21
N CYS A 3 12.46 2.99 8.79
CA CYS A 3 11.16 2.82 9.48
C CYS A 3 11.29 3.18 10.97
N PHE A 4 10.22 3.60 11.66
CA PHE A 4 10.25 3.97 13.10
C PHE A 4 9.25 3.21 14.00
N MET A 5 9.74 2.85 15.20
CA MET A 5 9.09 2.30 16.41
C MET A 5 8.34 0.96 16.28
N THR A 6 7.10 0.91 15.79
CA THR A 6 6.32 -0.35 15.77
C THR A 6 6.64 -1.25 14.58
N THR A 7 7.11 -0.66 13.49
CA THR A 7 7.35 -1.35 12.21
C THR A 7 8.71 -2.04 12.12
N GLN A 8 9.65 -1.79 13.03
CA GLN A 8 11.05 -2.20 12.82
C GLN A 8 11.38 -3.61 13.24
N LYS A 9 10.83 -4.12 14.35
CA LYS A 9 11.00 -5.54 14.72
C LYS A 9 10.36 -6.43 13.67
N ARG A 10 9.14 -6.05 13.23
CA ARG A 10 8.42 -6.71 12.14
C ARG A 10 9.20 -6.60 10.83
N ALA A 11 9.66 -5.42 10.43
CA ALA A 11 10.46 -5.25 9.21
C ALA A 11 11.78 -6.03 9.26
N SER A 12 12.48 -6.03 10.41
CA SER A 12 13.70 -6.82 10.61
C SER A 12 13.45 -8.32 10.40
N GLN A 13 12.34 -8.84 10.91
CA GLN A 13 11.95 -10.24 10.74
C GLN A 13 11.48 -10.56 9.31
N LEU A 14 10.61 -9.73 8.73
CA LEU A 14 10.04 -9.96 7.40
C LEU A 14 11.06 -9.79 6.27
N LEU A 15 12.06 -8.93 6.48
CA LEU A 15 13.08 -8.60 5.47
C LEU A 15 14.44 -9.23 5.76
N ASP A 16 14.59 -9.89 6.91
CA ASP A 16 15.85 -10.43 7.41
C ASP A 16 16.98 -9.38 7.40
N ILE A 17 16.69 -8.20 7.98
CA ILE A 17 17.64 -7.07 8.07
C ILE A 17 18.01 -6.80 9.52
N SER A 18 19.25 -6.34 9.74
CA SER A 18 19.76 -6.08 11.08
C SER A 18 18.96 -4.98 11.79
N LEU A 19 18.47 -5.31 12.99
CA LEU A 19 17.87 -4.33 13.90
C LEU A 19 18.98 -3.62 14.68
N THR A 20 19.18 -2.35 14.38
CA THR A 20 20.12 -1.45 15.06
C THR A 20 19.38 -0.55 16.06
N LYS A 21 20.10 0.37 16.71
CA LYS A 21 19.52 1.37 17.61
C LYS A 21 20.15 2.73 17.31
N ARG A 22 19.37 3.81 17.36
CA ARG A 22 19.87 5.17 17.12
C ARG A 22 19.26 6.16 18.11
N GLY A 23 20.11 6.77 18.94
CA GLY A 23 19.69 7.76 19.92
C GLY A 23 18.77 7.18 20.99
N ALA A 24 18.22 8.08 21.82
CA ALA A 24 17.24 7.74 22.84
C ALA A 24 16.09 8.74 22.78
N SER A 25 14.87 8.25 22.99
CA SER A 25 13.67 9.08 23.13
C SER A 25 13.06 8.77 24.48
N ALA A 26 12.86 9.80 25.31
CA ALA A 26 12.35 9.65 26.67
C ALA A 26 13.12 8.61 27.53
N GLY A 27 14.44 8.50 27.33
CA GLY A 27 15.30 7.57 28.08
C GLY A 27 15.46 6.18 27.45
N GLU A 28 14.59 5.79 26.52
CA GLU A 28 14.64 4.49 25.87
C GLU A 28 15.38 4.55 24.52
N PRO A 29 16.27 3.59 24.22
CA PRO A 29 16.98 3.56 22.94
C PRO A 29 16.00 3.27 21.81
N ILE A 30 16.04 4.10 20.76
CA ILE A 30 15.11 3.94 19.64
C ILE A 30 15.66 2.83 18.73
N PRO A 31 14.96 1.70 18.55
CA PRO A 31 15.39 0.71 17.58
C PRO A 31 15.41 1.35 16.18
N MET A 32 16.11 0.72 15.23
CA MET A 32 16.18 1.15 13.83
C MET A 32 16.40 -0.02 12.88
N ALA A 33 15.60 -0.10 11.83
CA ALA A 33 15.84 -0.99 10.70
C ALA A 33 15.77 -0.15 9.41
N GLY A 34 16.69 -0.38 8.50
CA GLY A 34 16.81 0.41 7.28
C GLY A 34 17.44 -0.36 6.14
N ILE A 35 17.08 0.05 4.93
CA ILE A 35 17.58 -0.50 3.68
C ILE A 35 18.17 0.63 2.83
N PRO A 36 19.22 0.36 2.04
CA PRO A 36 19.77 1.34 1.13
C PRO A 36 18.76 1.71 0.05
N TYR A 37 18.77 2.97 -0.39
CA TYR A 37 17.77 3.51 -1.32
C TYR A 37 17.72 2.73 -2.63
N HIS A 38 18.88 2.39 -3.20
CA HIS A 38 18.96 1.65 -4.47
C HIS A 38 18.43 0.21 -4.40
N ALA A 39 18.27 -0.37 -3.21
CA ALA A 39 17.74 -1.72 -3.04
C ALA A 39 16.24 -1.73 -2.68
N VAL A 40 15.60 -0.55 -2.59
CA VAL A 40 14.24 -0.41 -2.05
C VAL A 40 13.22 -1.29 -2.79
N GLU A 41 13.31 -1.39 -4.11
CA GLU A 41 12.37 -2.13 -4.95
C GLU A 41 12.34 -3.62 -4.59
N ASN A 42 13.50 -4.24 -4.41
CA ASN A 42 13.60 -5.66 -4.03
C ASN A 42 12.97 -5.95 -2.67
N TYR A 43 13.11 -5.04 -1.71
CA TYR A 43 12.50 -5.20 -0.38
C TYR A 43 11.00 -4.89 -0.40
N LEU A 44 10.55 -3.95 -1.23
CA LEU A 44 9.13 -3.69 -1.45
C LEU A 44 8.45 -4.91 -2.05
N ALA A 45 9.06 -5.58 -3.04
CA ALA A 45 8.54 -6.82 -3.62
C ALA A 45 8.32 -7.89 -2.54
N LYS A 46 9.31 -8.09 -1.65
CA LYS A 46 9.18 -9.06 -0.54
C LYS A 46 8.04 -8.73 0.41
N LEU A 47 7.84 -7.45 0.75
CA LEU A 47 6.76 -7.01 1.65
C LEU A 47 5.39 -7.16 0.99
N VAL A 48 5.27 -6.75 -0.26
CA VAL A 48 4.02 -6.84 -1.02
C VAL A 48 3.61 -8.30 -1.23
N ASN A 49 4.56 -9.19 -1.54
CA ASN A 49 4.30 -10.63 -1.64
C ASN A 49 3.85 -11.26 -0.32
N GLN A 50 4.15 -10.62 0.82
CA GLN A 50 3.69 -11.02 2.14
C GLN A 50 2.37 -10.33 2.55
N GLY A 51 1.76 -9.54 1.66
CA GLY A 51 0.52 -8.83 1.91
C GLY A 51 0.68 -7.51 2.67
N GLU A 52 1.91 -7.03 2.87
CA GLU A 52 2.19 -5.82 3.66
C GLU A 52 2.05 -4.57 2.79
N SER A 53 1.47 -3.51 3.38
CA SER A 53 1.39 -2.19 2.77
C SER A 53 2.49 -1.27 3.32
N VAL A 54 3.12 -0.50 2.45
CA VAL A 54 4.29 0.32 2.77
C VAL A 54 4.08 1.76 2.33
N ALA A 55 4.21 2.70 3.27
CA ALA A 55 4.26 4.12 2.97
C ALA A 55 5.71 4.58 2.75
N ILE A 56 5.96 5.25 1.63
CA ILE A 56 7.25 5.82 1.26
C ILE A 56 7.23 7.31 1.62
N CYS A 57 8.13 7.70 2.53
CA CYS A 57 8.29 9.07 2.96
C CYS A 57 9.61 9.65 2.43
N GLU A 58 9.54 10.78 1.75
CA GLU A 58 10.71 11.51 1.24
C GLU A 58 10.84 12.88 1.87
N GLN A 59 12.05 13.43 1.81
CA GLN A 59 12.33 14.80 2.24
C GLN A 59 11.93 15.76 1.13
N ILE A 60 11.16 16.79 1.47
CA ILE A 60 10.67 17.78 0.53
C ILE A 60 11.40 19.10 0.79
N GLY A 61 11.99 19.66 -0.27
CA GLY A 61 12.79 20.89 -0.21
C GLY A 61 14.29 20.65 -0.04
N ASP A 62 15.06 21.74 -0.03
CA ASP A 62 16.51 21.71 0.05
C ASP A 62 17.00 21.60 1.51
N PRO A 63 17.78 20.55 1.87
CA PRO A 63 18.40 20.42 3.17
C PRO A 63 19.33 21.58 3.52
N ALA A 64 20.00 22.17 2.53
CA ALA A 64 20.99 23.22 2.73
C ALA A 64 20.35 24.56 3.15
N THR A 65 19.09 24.81 2.75
CA THR A 65 18.37 26.05 3.09
C THR A 65 17.53 25.93 4.36
N SER A 66 17.41 24.73 4.92
CA SER A 66 16.53 24.45 6.06
C SER A 66 17.27 24.61 7.39
N LYS A 67 16.79 25.50 8.28
CA LYS A 67 17.38 25.71 9.63
C LYS A 67 17.06 24.60 10.64
N GLY A 68 16.34 23.55 10.23
CA GLY A 68 15.89 22.44 11.09
C GLY A 68 15.62 21.19 10.26
N PRO A 69 14.97 20.16 10.85
CA PRO A 69 14.58 18.95 10.12
C PRO A 69 13.79 19.32 8.87
N VAL A 70 14.24 18.84 7.72
CA VAL A 70 13.56 19.03 6.43
C VAL A 70 12.17 18.41 6.50
N GLU A 71 11.19 19.06 5.86
CA GLU A 71 9.82 18.56 5.77
C GLU A 71 9.82 17.14 5.17
N ARG A 72 9.01 16.24 5.74
CA ARG A 72 8.85 14.88 5.22
C ARG A 72 7.40 14.65 4.82
N LYS A 73 7.18 14.17 3.60
CA LYS A 73 5.85 13.82 3.09
C LYS A 73 5.81 12.37 2.63
N VAL A 74 4.66 11.73 2.83
CA VAL A 74 4.35 10.46 2.17
C VAL A 74 4.13 10.78 0.70
N VAL A 75 5.02 10.28 -0.16
CA VAL A 75 4.95 10.50 -1.61
C VAL A 75 4.26 9.35 -2.33
N ARG A 76 4.26 8.15 -1.72
CA ARG A 76 3.68 6.95 -2.31
C ARG A 76 3.26 5.96 -1.23
N ILE A 77 2.14 5.29 -1.44
CA ILE A 77 1.73 4.11 -0.65
C ILE A 77 1.68 2.93 -1.59
N VAL A 78 2.45 1.89 -1.27
CA VAL A 78 2.52 0.64 -2.02
C VAL A 78 1.69 -0.39 -1.27
N THR A 79 0.66 -0.92 -1.93
CA THR A 79 -0.19 -1.99 -1.38
C THR A 79 -0.28 -3.13 -2.38
N PRO A 80 -0.54 -4.38 -1.95
CA PRO A 80 -0.59 -5.52 -2.86
C PRO A 80 -1.54 -5.33 -4.05
N GLY A 81 -2.71 -4.74 -3.84
CA GLY A 81 -3.67 -4.51 -4.92
C GLY A 81 -3.41 -3.26 -5.77
N THR A 82 -2.39 -2.45 -5.44
CA THR A 82 -2.15 -1.15 -6.10
C THR A 82 -0.76 -1.02 -6.73
N ILE A 83 -0.03 -2.12 -6.87
CA ILE A 83 1.25 -2.12 -7.60
C ILE A 83 1.01 -2.03 -9.11
N SER A 84 1.82 -1.21 -9.76
CA SER A 84 1.85 -1.01 -11.21
C SER A 84 3.25 -1.18 -11.80
N ASP A 85 4.28 -1.26 -10.95
CA ASP A 85 5.67 -1.40 -11.39
C ASP A 85 5.90 -2.85 -11.83
N GLU A 86 6.47 -3.03 -13.02
CA GLU A 86 6.73 -4.35 -13.61
C GLU A 86 7.63 -5.22 -12.70
N ALA A 87 8.58 -4.61 -12.00
CA ALA A 87 9.45 -5.29 -11.03
C ALA A 87 8.70 -5.89 -9.82
N LEU A 88 7.47 -5.44 -9.55
CA LEU A 88 6.63 -5.90 -8.45
C LEU A 88 5.51 -6.84 -8.93
N LEU A 89 5.17 -6.80 -10.22
CA LEU A 89 4.10 -7.60 -10.82
C LEU A 89 4.63 -8.97 -11.24
N GLN A 90 3.75 -9.97 -11.23
CA GLN A 90 4.03 -11.25 -11.86
C GLN A 90 3.44 -11.24 -13.27
N GLU A 91 4.27 -11.45 -14.30
CA GLU A 91 3.87 -11.34 -15.72
C GLU A 91 2.62 -12.15 -16.12
N ARG A 92 2.28 -13.20 -15.37
CA ARG A 92 1.18 -14.13 -15.70
C ARG A 92 0.04 -14.11 -14.68
N GLN A 93 -0.02 -13.11 -13.80
CA GLN A 93 -1.10 -12.98 -12.82
C GLN A 93 -1.72 -11.59 -12.86
N ASP A 94 -3.05 -11.56 -12.91
CA ASP A 94 -3.81 -10.31 -12.79
C ASP A 94 -3.72 -9.81 -11.34
N ASN A 95 -3.35 -8.54 -11.16
CA ASN A 95 -3.33 -7.92 -9.86
C ASN A 95 -4.59 -7.08 -9.63
N LEU A 96 -5.65 -7.74 -9.15
CA LEU A 96 -6.97 -7.14 -8.97
C LEU A 96 -7.15 -6.57 -7.56
N LEU A 97 -7.50 -5.28 -7.50
CA LEU A 97 -8.07 -4.67 -6.31
C LEU A 97 -9.58 -4.89 -6.30
N ALA A 98 -10.10 -5.54 -5.27
CA ALA A 98 -11.52 -5.74 -5.09
C ALA A 98 -12.06 -4.94 -3.90
N ALA A 99 -13.25 -4.37 -4.06
CA ALA A 99 -14.04 -3.80 -2.98
C ALA A 99 -15.40 -4.51 -2.93
N ILE A 100 -15.84 -4.90 -1.75
CA ILE A 100 -17.16 -5.48 -1.52
C ILE A 100 -17.93 -4.64 -0.51
N TRP A 101 -19.22 -4.50 -0.76
CA TRP A 101 -20.15 -3.77 0.08
C TRP A 101 -21.45 -4.56 0.22
N GLN A 102 -22.06 -4.49 1.39
CA GLN A 102 -23.29 -5.20 1.70
C GLN A 102 -24.34 -4.23 2.26
N ASP A 103 -25.58 -4.36 1.78
CA ASP A 103 -26.76 -3.76 2.38
C ASP A 103 -27.83 -4.83 2.70
N SER A 104 -28.97 -4.37 3.23
CA SER A 104 -30.13 -5.22 3.51
C SER A 104 -30.77 -5.85 2.26
N LYS A 105 -30.40 -5.41 1.05
CA LYS A 105 -30.97 -5.82 -0.23
C LYS A 105 -30.02 -6.70 -1.04
N GLY A 106 -28.75 -6.82 -0.63
CA GLY A 106 -27.76 -7.69 -1.26
C GLY A 106 -26.33 -7.16 -1.13
N PHE A 107 -25.50 -7.54 -2.11
CA PHE A 107 -24.08 -7.20 -2.19
C PHE A 107 -23.80 -6.38 -3.45
N GLY A 108 -22.87 -5.43 -3.34
CA GLY A 108 -22.19 -4.82 -4.46
C GLY A 108 -20.72 -5.17 -4.37
N TYR A 109 -20.08 -5.49 -5.49
CA TYR A 109 -18.65 -5.65 -5.54
C TYR A 109 -18.08 -4.96 -6.77
N ALA A 110 -16.83 -4.56 -6.71
CA ALA A 110 -16.13 -3.98 -7.85
C ALA A 110 -14.71 -4.50 -7.87
N THR A 111 -14.21 -4.82 -9.05
CA THR A 111 -12.80 -5.14 -9.28
C THR A 111 -12.16 -4.07 -10.15
N LEU A 112 -10.91 -3.76 -9.84
CA LEU A 112 -10.06 -2.85 -10.58
C LEU A 112 -8.71 -3.52 -10.81
N ASP A 113 -8.33 -3.64 -12.08
CA ASP A 113 -6.94 -3.88 -12.45
C ASP A 113 -6.27 -2.53 -12.68
N ILE A 114 -5.33 -2.15 -11.82
CA ILE A 114 -4.62 -0.87 -11.91
C ILE A 114 -3.64 -0.86 -13.09
N SER A 115 -3.09 -2.01 -13.48
CA SER A 115 -2.10 -2.10 -14.55
C SER A 115 -2.73 -1.91 -15.93
N SER A 116 -3.94 -2.46 -16.14
CA SER A 116 -4.68 -2.34 -17.41
C SER A 116 -5.77 -1.26 -17.40
N GLY A 117 -6.14 -0.75 -16.22
CA GLY A 117 -7.26 0.19 -16.05
C GLY A 117 -8.64 -0.46 -16.15
N ARG A 118 -8.71 -1.81 -16.21
CA ARG A 118 -9.99 -2.53 -16.31
C ARG A 118 -10.77 -2.42 -15.00
N PHE A 119 -11.96 -1.82 -15.07
CA PHE A 119 -12.87 -1.65 -13.94
C PHE A 119 -14.20 -2.39 -14.19
N SER A 120 -14.60 -3.27 -13.27
CA SER A 120 -15.80 -4.12 -13.41
C SER A 120 -16.65 -4.09 -12.12
N PRO A 121 -17.66 -3.20 -12.04
CA PRO A 121 -18.63 -3.20 -10.95
C PRO A 121 -19.75 -4.22 -11.19
N GLU A 122 -20.18 -4.91 -10.13
CA GLU A 122 -21.30 -5.84 -10.15
C GLU A 122 -22.15 -5.71 -8.88
N ARG A 123 -23.44 -6.03 -8.99
CA ARG A 123 -24.36 -6.07 -7.86
C ARG A 123 -25.11 -7.41 -7.86
N THR A 124 -25.08 -8.10 -6.73
CA THR A 124 -25.76 -9.37 -6.53
C THR A 124 -26.81 -9.20 -5.42
N GLY A 125 -28.09 -9.20 -5.78
CA GLY A 125 -29.21 -9.02 -4.86
C GLY A 125 -30.53 -9.28 -5.58
N ARG A 126 -31.64 -9.48 -4.86
CA ARG A 126 -32.93 -9.70 -5.53
C ARG A 126 -33.20 -8.52 -6.46
N PRO A 127 -33.59 -8.75 -7.75
CA PRO A 127 -34.13 -7.68 -8.56
C PRO A 127 -35.27 -7.08 -7.74
N ARG A 128 -35.28 -5.76 -7.60
CA ARG A 128 -36.46 -5.13 -7.03
C ARG A 128 -37.61 -5.54 -7.95
N ASN A 129 -38.65 -6.13 -7.38
CA ASN A 129 -39.87 -6.41 -8.11
C ASN A 129 -40.59 -5.07 -8.27
N ASP A 130 -40.02 -4.21 -9.11
CA ASP A 130 -40.58 -2.92 -9.50
C ASP A 130 -41.63 -3.25 -10.54
N GLY A 131 -42.83 -3.58 -10.06
CA GLY A 131 -43.99 -3.76 -10.90
C GLY A 131 -44.17 -2.55 -11.81
N GLY A 132 -43.87 -2.73 -13.10
CA GLY A 132 -44.25 -1.84 -14.19
C GLY A 132 -43.35 -0.62 -14.40
N ARG A 133 -42.40 -0.74 -15.33
CA ARG A 133 -42.49 -0.14 -16.67
C ARG A 133 -41.20 -0.39 -17.44
N ALA A 134 -41.33 -1.12 -18.54
CA ALA A 134 -40.42 -0.97 -19.67
C ALA A 134 -40.45 0.50 -20.11
N ALA A 135 -39.28 1.10 -20.24
CA ALA A 135 -39.09 2.29 -21.06
C ALA A 135 -37.85 2.05 -21.91
N THR A 136 -38.12 1.46 -23.07
CA THR A 136 -37.41 1.70 -24.32
C THR A 136 -37.13 3.18 -24.50
N HIS A 137 -35.87 3.56 -24.68
CA HIS A 137 -35.35 4.25 -25.86
C HIS A 137 -33.84 4.39 -25.80
#